data_AF-A0A8B6CJ31-F1
#
_entry.id   AF-A0A8B6CJ31-F1
#
_cell.length_a   1.000
_cell.length_b   1.000
_cell.length_c   1.000
_cell.angle_alpha   90.00
_cell.angle_beta   90.00
_cell.angle_gamma   90.00
#
_symmetry.space_group_name_H-M   'P 1'
#
loop_
_entity.id
_entity.type
_entity.pdbx_description
1 polymer ?
#
loop_
_entity_poly.entity_id
_entity_poly.type
_entity_poly.pdbx_seq_one_letter_code
_entity_poly.pdbx_strand_id
1 'polypeptide(L)'
;MLAVLLIYTTAVLTVAAQMNLTPLGNATQSSLHYSGKPQNAIEPPDSNKWSFDKCTHTSYGRTKAWWMFTFSFGYAYITDIKIYYREHFAYRMDGFKIYVTNTSTIPPDGYLCYEDPDPGLPNITQTIPCFQLGKYVIYYDTKGDGTYGTWGPTVELCYVVIKECPPSYYGNLCQSRCPVNCSGPCDLETGQCTDGCINGRFGETCELDAQCFTDSKMTNCTPEIYQLNPLSGPRGGGTILTISGKYIGSVNDSISIDISGVRCHNVTVGKPHFNGGATFTIRGEGFYNVEKITVERVDKHCDVLEDTSVVCKTPQNRRNQPNNQTVHVHFDDLTLPVNVEYVEDPTFEKFPVVYEYDKESSIQIKGRNILSGARLEDYRIHVGLDGSCLLTDIDMQLITCFPPKSVPRTNKTDLNTVHVIVDVGNIKAYIGDLHYKVDINTLAITVGIMTAALITAVVISVFAVIIIRKKKKRTIQEFEIELMTREEMIREASRKGDYFFL
;
A
#
# COMPACT_ATOMS: atom_id res chain seq x y z
N MET A 1 16.71 21.47 12.52
CA MET A 1 15.32 20.98 12.72
C MET A 1 14.41 21.15 11.50
N LEU A 2 14.56 22.20 10.67
CA LEU A 2 13.74 22.36 9.46
C LEU A 2 14.11 21.42 8.29
N ALA A 3 15.38 21.01 8.16
CA ALA A 3 15.81 20.09 7.10
C ALA A 3 15.36 18.63 7.30
N VAL A 4 15.09 18.21 8.54
CA VAL A 4 14.65 16.84 8.87
C VAL A 4 13.16 16.63 8.63
N LEU A 5 12.35 17.70 8.71
CA LEU A 5 10.93 17.65 8.32
C LEU A 5 10.74 17.48 6.81
N LEU A 6 11.66 17.98 5.98
CA LEU A 6 11.60 17.86 4.52
C LEU A 6 11.92 16.45 4.03
N ILE A 7 12.73 15.69 4.78
CA ILE A 7 13.11 14.32 4.43
C ILE A 7 12.06 13.31 4.94
N TYR A 8 11.40 13.58 6.08
CA TYR A 8 10.29 12.76 6.57
C TYR A 8 9.01 12.86 5.71
N THR A 9 8.85 13.93 4.92
CA THR A 9 7.70 14.08 4.01
C THR A 9 7.87 13.37 2.66
N THR A 10 9.08 12.94 2.30
CA THR A 10 9.34 12.26 1.02
C THR A 10 9.22 10.73 1.06
N ALA A 11 8.90 10.15 2.23
CA ALA A 11 8.62 8.72 2.39
C ALA A 11 7.11 8.43 2.55
N VAL A 12 6.24 9.34 2.08
CA VAL A 12 4.84 9.00 1.81
C VAL A 12 4.84 8.16 0.54
N LEU A 13 4.24 6.96 0.63
CA LEU A 13 3.88 6.06 -0.48
C LEU A 13 4.14 6.67 -1.86
N THR A 14 5.05 6.11 -2.65
CA THR A 14 5.09 6.41 -4.09
C THR A 14 3.89 5.74 -4.75
N VAL A 15 2.69 6.24 -4.46
CA VAL A 15 1.56 6.18 -5.39
C VAL A 15 2.04 6.93 -6.63
N ALA A 16 2.01 6.29 -7.79
CA ALA A 16 2.34 6.98 -9.02
C ALA A 16 1.43 8.22 -9.12
N ALA A 17 2.01 9.41 -9.26
CA ALA A 17 1.24 10.64 -9.27
C ALA A 17 0.22 10.57 -10.42
N GLN A 18 -1.07 10.54 -10.08
CA GLN A 18 -2.16 10.61 -11.05
C GLN A 18 -2.00 11.87 -11.90
N MET A 19 -2.13 11.73 -13.22
CA MET A 19 -1.92 12.82 -14.18
C MET A 19 -3.16 13.70 -14.27
N ASN A 20 -3.00 15.02 -14.21
CA ASN A 20 -4.10 15.98 -14.41
C ASN A 20 -4.35 16.19 -15.91
N LEU A 21 -5.51 15.75 -16.39
CA LEU A 21 -5.94 15.83 -17.77
C LEU A 21 -6.67 17.12 -18.13
N THR A 22 -7.08 17.91 -17.15
CA THR A 22 -7.83 19.15 -17.37
C THR A 22 -7.17 20.10 -18.40
N PRO A 23 -5.83 20.30 -18.39
CA PRO A 23 -5.18 21.17 -19.38
C PRO A 23 -5.19 20.63 -20.82
N LEU A 24 -5.55 19.36 -21.01
CA LEU A 24 -5.49 18.65 -22.28
C LEU A 24 -6.87 18.54 -22.98
N GLY A 25 -7.84 19.34 -22.55
CA GLY A 25 -9.19 19.35 -23.12
C GLY A 25 -9.77 20.74 -23.29
N ASN A 26 -11.04 20.77 -23.64
CA ASN A 26 -11.83 22.00 -23.76
C ASN A 26 -13.17 21.83 -23.06
N ALA A 27 -13.80 22.96 -22.70
CA ALA A 27 -15.04 22.97 -21.96
C ALA A 27 -16.15 23.72 -22.70
N THR A 28 -17.39 23.26 -22.52
CA THR A 28 -18.62 23.90 -22.99
C THR A 28 -19.65 23.92 -21.86
N GLN A 29 -20.66 24.78 -21.97
CA GLN A 29 -21.73 24.86 -20.96
C GLN A 29 -23.07 25.23 -21.58
N SER A 30 -24.14 24.95 -20.84
CA SER A 30 -25.53 25.16 -21.25
C SER A 30 -25.91 26.59 -21.66
N SER A 31 -25.29 27.61 -21.04
CA SER A 31 -25.52 29.03 -21.32
C SER A 31 -24.42 29.87 -20.69
N LEU A 32 -24.21 31.09 -21.18
CA LEU A 32 -23.24 32.03 -20.61
C LEU A 32 -23.97 33.09 -19.75
N HIS A 33 -23.40 33.43 -18.60
CA HIS A 33 -23.82 34.57 -17.79
C HIS A 33 -22.63 35.48 -17.49
N TYR A 34 -22.76 36.76 -17.84
CA TYR A 34 -21.68 37.75 -17.80
C TYR A 34 -20.36 37.21 -18.40
N SER A 35 -19.27 37.19 -17.62
CA SER A 35 -17.94 36.73 -18.01
C SER A 35 -17.63 35.28 -17.62
N GLY A 36 -18.60 34.53 -17.10
CA GLY A 36 -18.41 33.17 -16.58
C GLY A 36 -18.34 32.10 -17.66
N LYS A 37 -17.28 32.13 -18.48
CA LYS A 37 -17.04 31.19 -19.58
C LYS A 37 -16.79 29.76 -19.07
N PRO A 38 -17.10 28.71 -19.87
CA PRO A 38 -16.83 27.33 -19.46
C PRO A 38 -15.35 27.02 -19.26
N GLN A 39 -14.46 27.75 -19.95
CA GLN A 39 -13.01 27.62 -19.83
C GLN A 39 -12.49 28.00 -18.43
N ASN A 40 -13.21 28.85 -17.69
CA ASN A 40 -12.79 29.27 -16.35
C ASN A 40 -12.62 28.06 -15.42
N ALA A 41 -13.38 26.97 -15.62
CA ALA A 41 -13.24 25.74 -14.83
C ALA A 41 -12.07 24.82 -15.25
N ILE A 42 -11.35 25.11 -16.33
CA ILE A 42 -10.20 24.31 -16.79
C ILE A 42 -8.87 25.06 -16.73
N GLU A 43 -8.92 26.38 -16.52
CA GLU A 43 -7.74 27.22 -16.35
C GLU A 43 -7.20 27.06 -14.91
N PRO A 44 -5.88 26.88 -14.72
CA PRO A 44 -5.29 26.77 -13.40
C PRO A 44 -5.63 27.99 -12.52
N PRO A 45 -5.99 27.79 -11.25
CA PRO A 45 -6.38 28.89 -10.39
C PRO A 45 -5.19 29.79 -10.01
N ASP A 46 -5.34 31.10 -10.19
CA ASP A 46 -4.34 32.10 -9.77
C ASP A 46 -4.30 32.31 -8.25
N SER A 47 -5.34 31.87 -7.53
CA SER A 47 -5.46 31.96 -6.07
C SER A 47 -6.48 30.96 -5.53
N ASN A 48 -6.48 30.72 -4.22
CA ASN A 48 -7.49 29.89 -3.55
C ASN A 48 -8.82 30.64 -3.28
N LYS A 49 -9.08 31.75 -3.97
CA LYS A 49 -10.34 32.51 -3.84
C LYS A 49 -11.24 32.24 -5.02
N TRP A 50 -12.39 31.64 -4.76
CA TRP A 50 -13.34 31.21 -5.79
C TRP A 50 -14.42 32.26 -6.02
N SER A 51 -14.03 33.40 -6.61
CA SER A 51 -14.89 34.55 -6.89
C SER A 51 -15.55 34.48 -8.27
N PHE A 52 -16.64 35.24 -8.44
CA PHE A 52 -17.49 35.24 -9.64
C PHE A 52 -16.74 35.38 -10.97
N ASP A 53 -15.71 36.24 -11.01
CA ASP A 53 -14.90 36.53 -12.19
C ASP A 53 -13.98 35.38 -12.60
N LYS A 54 -13.79 34.39 -11.72
CA LYS A 54 -12.89 33.24 -11.91
C LYS A 54 -13.63 31.92 -12.13
N CYS A 55 -14.95 31.90 -12.01
CA CYS A 55 -15.75 30.69 -12.17
C CYS A 55 -16.53 30.70 -13.48
N THR A 56 -16.95 29.52 -13.93
CA THR A 56 -18.01 29.40 -14.92
C THR A 56 -19.28 30.02 -14.35
N HIS A 57 -20.19 30.46 -15.21
CA HIS A 57 -21.51 30.86 -14.74
C HIS A 57 -22.55 30.68 -15.84
N THR A 58 -23.56 29.86 -15.56
CA THR A 58 -24.71 29.69 -16.46
C THR A 58 -25.81 30.69 -16.13
N SER A 59 -26.70 30.98 -17.08
CA SER A 59 -27.83 31.89 -16.84
C SER A 59 -28.83 31.28 -15.86
N TYR A 60 -29.46 32.14 -15.06
CA TYR A 60 -30.58 31.77 -14.19
C TYR A 60 -31.87 31.46 -14.97
N GLY A 61 -32.86 30.93 -14.26
CA GLY A 61 -34.23 30.70 -14.75
C GLY A 61 -34.35 29.54 -15.73
N ARG A 62 -33.37 28.63 -15.75
CA ARG A 62 -33.36 27.43 -16.60
C ARG A 62 -33.89 26.23 -15.81
N THR A 63 -34.41 25.23 -16.51
CA THR A 63 -34.87 23.96 -15.91
C THR A 63 -33.75 22.93 -15.77
N LYS A 64 -32.60 23.19 -16.39
CA LYS A 64 -31.38 22.40 -16.31
C LYS A 64 -30.18 23.29 -16.59
N ALA A 65 -29.06 23.01 -15.94
CA ALA A 65 -27.78 23.64 -16.23
C ALA A 65 -26.69 22.57 -16.26
N TRP A 66 -25.73 22.75 -17.15
CA TRP A 66 -24.65 21.78 -17.34
C TRP A 66 -23.36 22.43 -17.80
N TRP A 67 -22.28 21.75 -17.47
CA TRP A 67 -20.93 22.01 -17.94
C TRP A 67 -20.32 20.69 -18.41
N MET A 68 -19.63 20.71 -19.54
CA MET A 68 -19.10 19.52 -20.20
C MET A 68 -17.65 19.74 -20.61
N PHE A 69 -16.77 18.88 -20.12
CA PHE A 69 -15.40 18.75 -20.57
C PHE A 69 -15.28 17.75 -21.72
N THR A 70 -14.39 18.03 -22.67
CA THR A 70 -14.06 17.14 -23.80
C THR A 70 -12.55 16.99 -23.89
N PHE A 71 -12.05 15.75 -23.91
CA PHE A 71 -10.62 15.48 -24.11
C PHE A 71 -10.20 15.78 -25.56
N SER A 72 -9.06 16.44 -25.76
CA SER A 72 -8.55 16.77 -27.11
C SER A 72 -8.02 15.56 -27.87
N PHE A 73 -7.76 14.46 -27.16
CA PHE A 73 -7.14 13.23 -27.68
C PHE A 73 -8.13 12.04 -27.78
N GLY A 74 -9.43 12.28 -27.63
CA GLY A 74 -10.47 11.27 -27.87
C GLY A 74 -11.10 10.72 -26.60
N TYR A 75 -10.43 9.81 -25.90
CA TYR A 75 -10.95 9.14 -24.70
C TYR A 75 -9.89 9.14 -23.61
N ALA A 76 -10.33 9.19 -22.36
CA ALA A 76 -9.46 9.00 -21.20
C ALA A 76 -10.16 8.11 -20.17
N TYR A 77 -9.37 7.31 -19.46
CA TYR A 77 -9.87 6.55 -18.32
C TYR A 77 -9.70 7.39 -17.06
N ILE A 78 -10.84 7.84 -16.53
CA ILE A 78 -10.87 8.73 -15.38
C ILE A 78 -10.75 7.87 -14.12
N THR A 79 -10.12 8.43 -13.09
CA THR A 79 -9.95 7.80 -11.77
C THR A 79 -10.57 8.66 -10.67
N ASP A 80 -10.29 9.96 -10.72
CA ASP A 80 -10.85 10.96 -9.82
C ASP A 80 -11.26 12.21 -10.58
N ILE A 81 -12.36 12.80 -10.14
CA ILE A 81 -12.83 14.12 -10.58
C ILE A 81 -12.89 14.99 -9.34
N LYS A 82 -12.02 15.98 -9.25
CA LYS A 82 -12.07 16.97 -8.18
C LYS A 82 -12.70 18.25 -8.68
N ILE A 83 -13.73 18.72 -8.00
CA ILE A 83 -14.42 19.96 -8.32
C ILE A 83 -14.13 21.02 -7.27
N TYR A 84 -14.00 22.26 -7.73
CA TYR A 84 -13.93 23.47 -6.93
C TYR A 84 -15.08 24.37 -7.39
N TYR A 85 -15.96 24.70 -6.46
CA TYR A 85 -17.16 25.49 -6.69
C TYR A 85 -17.06 26.86 -6.02
N ARG A 86 -17.87 27.81 -6.50
CA ARG A 86 -17.89 29.18 -6.01
C ARG A 86 -18.19 29.26 -4.51
N GLU A 87 -17.38 30.05 -3.80
CA GLU A 87 -17.55 30.28 -2.37
C GLU A 87 -18.90 30.94 -2.05
N HIS A 88 -19.49 30.58 -0.90
CA HIS A 88 -20.78 31.08 -0.41
C HIS A 88 -22.03 30.70 -1.23
N PHE A 89 -21.88 30.00 -2.37
CA PHE A 89 -22.99 29.59 -3.25
C PHE A 89 -23.18 28.07 -3.34
N ALA A 90 -22.64 27.32 -2.38
CA ALA A 90 -22.73 25.85 -2.31
C ALA A 90 -24.18 25.31 -2.37
N TYR A 91 -25.14 26.07 -1.82
CA TYR A 91 -26.57 25.73 -1.85
C TYR A 91 -27.16 25.58 -3.26
N ARG A 92 -26.47 26.07 -4.30
CA ARG A 92 -26.88 25.92 -5.71
C ARG A 92 -26.41 24.62 -6.34
N MET A 93 -25.56 23.87 -5.66
CA MET A 93 -25.10 22.54 -6.09
C MET A 93 -26.04 21.43 -5.60
N ASP A 94 -27.27 21.75 -5.21
CA ASP A 94 -28.14 20.77 -4.59
C ASP A 94 -28.60 19.70 -5.60
N GLY A 95 -28.36 18.42 -5.29
CA GLY A 95 -28.74 17.29 -6.15
C GLY A 95 -28.01 17.24 -7.50
N PHE A 96 -26.83 17.86 -7.63
CA PHE A 96 -26.03 17.80 -8.86
C PHE A 96 -25.54 16.38 -9.16
N LYS A 97 -25.26 16.13 -10.43
CA LYS A 97 -24.75 14.85 -10.92
C LYS A 97 -23.48 15.03 -11.73
N ILE A 98 -22.57 14.06 -11.65
CA ILE A 98 -21.41 13.96 -12.51
C ILE A 98 -21.46 12.66 -13.31
N TYR A 99 -21.29 12.79 -14.62
CA TYR A 99 -21.28 11.68 -15.56
C TYR A 99 -19.97 11.58 -16.32
N VAL A 100 -19.63 10.35 -16.68
CA VAL A 100 -18.63 10.04 -17.70
C VAL A 100 -19.32 9.30 -18.84
N THR A 101 -19.21 9.84 -20.06
CA THR A 101 -19.90 9.30 -21.24
C THR A 101 -19.05 9.39 -22.50
N ASN A 102 -19.43 8.63 -23.52
CA ASN A 102 -18.87 8.68 -24.87
C ASN A 102 -19.68 9.57 -25.83
N THR A 103 -20.84 10.09 -25.39
CA THR A 103 -21.72 10.95 -26.19
C THR A 103 -21.83 12.35 -25.59
N SER A 104 -22.21 13.34 -26.40
CA SER A 104 -22.48 14.70 -25.92
C SER A 104 -23.98 14.93 -25.60
N THR A 105 -24.71 13.87 -25.28
CA THR A 105 -26.15 13.93 -25.02
C THR A 105 -26.46 14.63 -23.69
N ILE A 106 -27.57 15.38 -23.64
CA ILE A 106 -28.06 16.07 -22.43
C ILE A 106 -29.59 15.88 -22.31
N PRO A 107 -30.11 15.15 -21.30
CA PRO A 107 -29.40 14.59 -20.15
C PRO A 107 -28.35 13.54 -20.54
N PRO A 108 -27.26 13.39 -19.77
CA PRO A 108 -26.22 12.41 -20.07
C PRO A 108 -26.73 10.97 -20.02
N ASP A 109 -26.30 10.15 -20.97
CA ASP A 109 -26.63 8.72 -21.12
C ASP A 109 -25.53 7.76 -20.61
N GLY A 110 -24.49 8.30 -19.99
CA GLY A 110 -23.32 7.53 -19.55
C GLY A 110 -23.35 7.10 -18.09
N TYR A 111 -22.17 6.71 -17.61
CA TYR A 111 -21.97 6.24 -16.25
C TYR A 111 -22.14 7.40 -15.26
N LEU A 112 -23.02 7.22 -14.27
CA LEU A 112 -23.23 8.16 -13.17
C LEU A 112 -22.14 7.96 -12.12
N CYS A 113 -21.14 8.84 -12.10
CA CYS A 113 -20.06 8.80 -11.12
C CYS A 113 -20.52 9.22 -9.73
N TYR A 114 -21.41 10.22 -9.68
CA TYR A 114 -21.85 10.84 -8.44
C TYR A 114 -23.20 11.50 -8.64
N GLU A 115 -24.05 11.35 -7.63
CA GLU A 115 -25.27 12.11 -7.44
C GLU A 115 -25.25 12.63 -6.00
N ASP A 116 -25.44 13.94 -5.84
CA ASP A 116 -25.45 14.54 -4.52
C ASP A 116 -26.65 14.03 -3.71
N PRO A 117 -26.42 13.47 -2.51
CA PRO A 117 -27.45 12.74 -1.76
C PRO A 117 -28.49 13.63 -1.05
N ASP A 118 -28.40 14.96 -1.18
CA ASP A 118 -29.46 15.95 -0.88
C ASP A 118 -30.11 15.81 0.52
N PRO A 119 -29.42 16.29 1.57
CA PRO A 119 -30.09 17.05 2.64
C PRO A 119 -29.25 18.17 3.31
N GLY A 120 -28.17 18.67 2.69
CA GLY A 120 -27.28 19.69 3.29
C GLY A 120 -26.45 20.49 2.27
N LEU A 121 -25.75 21.54 2.72
CA LEU A 121 -24.85 22.33 1.85
C LEU A 121 -23.69 21.46 1.35
N PRO A 122 -23.59 21.15 0.05
CA PRO A 122 -22.49 20.36 -0.48
C PRO A 122 -21.14 21.05 -0.22
N ASN A 123 -20.07 20.28 -0.07
CA ASN A 123 -18.75 20.87 0.08
C ASN A 123 -18.36 21.55 -1.24
N ILE A 124 -17.88 22.80 -1.20
CA ILE A 124 -17.44 23.50 -2.42
C ILE A 124 -16.17 22.89 -3.01
N THR A 125 -15.45 22.05 -2.26
CA THR A 125 -14.34 21.25 -2.78
C THR A 125 -14.59 19.78 -2.52
N GLN A 126 -14.76 19.00 -3.58
CA GLN A 126 -15.06 17.57 -3.50
C GLN A 126 -14.16 16.78 -4.44
N THR A 127 -13.64 15.65 -3.98
CA THR A 127 -12.94 14.67 -4.82
C THR A 127 -13.86 13.47 -4.95
N ILE A 128 -14.23 13.18 -6.20
CA ILE A 128 -15.22 12.18 -6.57
C ILE A 128 -14.47 11.06 -7.30
N PRO A 129 -14.32 9.88 -6.67
CA PRO A 129 -13.78 8.71 -7.35
C PRO A 129 -14.71 8.31 -8.50
N CYS A 130 -14.17 8.14 -9.70
CA CYS A 130 -14.92 7.62 -10.84
C CYS A 130 -14.01 6.87 -11.79
N PHE A 131 -14.10 5.54 -11.76
CA PHE A 131 -13.28 4.61 -12.53
C PHE A 131 -13.96 4.27 -13.85
N GLN A 132 -13.88 5.19 -14.81
CA GLN A 132 -14.64 5.03 -16.06
C GLN A 132 -13.88 5.57 -17.26
N LEU A 133 -13.86 4.77 -18.33
CA LEU A 133 -13.45 5.22 -19.66
C LEU A 133 -14.54 6.12 -20.28
N GLY A 134 -14.15 7.33 -20.70
CA GLY A 134 -15.08 8.23 -21.37
C GLY A 134 -14.41 9.30 -22.22
N LYS A 135 -15.22 9.92 -23.08
CA LYS A 135 -14.83 11.08 -23.90
C LYS A 135 -15.22 12.41 -23.28
N TYR A 136 -16.27 12.40 -22.46
CA TYR A 136 -16.84 13.59 -21.85
C TYR A 136 -16.99 13.39 -20.34
N VAL A 137 -16.66 14.43 -19.58
CA VAL A 137 -17.04 14.57 -18.16
C VAL A 137 -18.10 15.65 -18.08
N ILE A 138 -19.28 15.33 -17.56
CA ILE A 138 -20.44 16.23 -17.56
C ILE A 138 -20.91 16.46 -16.13
N TYR A 139 -20.85 17.73 -15.69
CA TYR A 139 -21.59 18.21 -14.53
C TYR A 139 -23.00 18.57 -15.00
N TYR A 140 -24.02 17.97 -14.37
CA TYR A 140 -25.41 18.11 -14.77
C TYR A 140 -26.29 18.38 -13.55
N ASP A 141 -27.06 19.47 -13.59
CA ASP A 141 -27.97 19.85 -12.52
C ASP A 141 -29.36 20.19 -13.08
N THR A 142 -30.39 19.71 -12.39
CA THR A 142 -31.81 19.89 -12.70
C THR A 142 -32.61 20.46 -11.53
N LYS A 143 -32.05 20.50 -10.32
CA LYS A 143 -32.73 20.98 -9.12
C LYS A 143 -32.34 22.44 -8.83
N GLY A 144 -31.04 22.72 -8.70
CA GLY A 144 -30.57 24.02 -8.23
C GLY A 144 -30.99 24.34 -6.79
N ASP A 145 -30.95 25.61 -6.41
CA ASP A 145 -31.29 26.09 -5.06
C ASP A 145 -32.71 25.71 -4.61
N GLY A 146 -32.83 24.70 -3.74
CA GLY A 146 -34.08 24.19 -3.17
C GLY A 146 -34.83 25.19 -2.28
N THR A 147 -34.20 26.30 -1.89
CA THR A 147 -34.80 27.35 -1.03
C THR A 147 -35.42 28.52 -1.80
N TYR A 148 -34.98 28.80 -3.03
CA TYR A 148 -35.42 29.96 -3.82
C TYR A 148 -35.75 29.59 -5.27
N GLY A 149 -36.76 28.72 -5.44
CA GLY A 149 -37.18 28.07 -6.69
C GLY A 149 -37.50 28.94 -7.92
N THR A 150 -37.22 30.24 -7.92
CA THR A 150 -37.30 31.15 -9.07
C THR A 150 -36.04 31.19 -9.94
N TRP A 151 -34.88 30.75 -9.44
CA TRP A 151 -33.60 30.92 -10.13
C TRP A 151 -33.10 29.67 -10.87
N GLY A 152 -33.62 28.48 -10.57
CA GLY A 152 -33.27 27.22 -11.23
C GLY A 152 -31.81 26.78 -11.03
N PRO A 153 -31.41 25.60 -11.56
CA PRO A 153 -30.04 25.12 -11.56
C PRO A 153 -29.08 26.12 -12.22
N THR A 154 -27.94 26.34 -11.58
CA THR A 154 -26.87 27.24 -12.05
C THR A 154 -25.52 26.57 -11.83
N VAL A 155 -24.65 26.56 -12.84
CA VAL A 155 -23.30 25.98 -12.73
C VAL A 155 -22.28 27.08 -12.49
N GLU A 156 -21.61 27.01 -11.34
CA GLU A 156 -20.56 27.95 -10.91
C GLU A 156 -19.25 27.23 -10.52
N LEU A 157 -18.80 26.32 -11.39
CA LEU A 157 -17.53 25.61 -11.23
C LEU A 157 -16.36 26.57 -11.46
N CYS A 158 -15.39 26.58 -10.56
CA CYS A 158 -14.23 27.45 -10.64
C CYS A 158 -12.96 26.73 -11.07
N TYR A 159 -12.86 25.43 -10.76
CA TYR A 159 -11.82 24.58 -11.31
C TYR A 159 -12.26 23.12 -11.23
N VAL A 160 -11.90 22.32 -12.23
CA VAL A 160 -12.15 20.88 -12.26
C VAL A 160 -10.83 20.19 -12.56
N VAL A 161 -10.41 19.25 -11.72
CA VAL A 161 -9.22 18.41 -11.92
C VAL A 161 -9.69 17.01 -12.29
N ILE A 162 -9.47 16.62 -13.53
CA ILE A 162 -9.77 15.27 -14.02
C ILE A 162 -8.47 14.48 -14.01
N LYS A 163 -8.45 13.34 -13.32
CA LYS A 163 -7.24 12.55 -13.13
C LYS A 163 -7.30 11.19 -13.82
N GLU A 164 -6.16 10.75 -14.34
CA GLU A 164 -5.94 9.37 -14.82
C GLU A 164 -4.73 8.72 -14.12
N CYS A 165 -4.64 7.39 -14.24
CA CYS A 165 -3.40 6.68 -13.93
C CYS A 165 -2.34 6.91 -15.02
N PRO A 166 -1.05 6.98 -14.66
CA PRO A 166 0.01 6.99 -15.66
C PRO A 166 -0.04 5.72 -16.53
N PRO A 167 0.33 5.78 -17.83
CA PRO A 167 0.18 4.67 -18.78
C PRO A 167 0.84 3.32 -18.40
N SER A 168 1.72 3.33 -17.41
CA SER A 168 2.45 2.15 -16.93
C SER A 168 1.94 1.64 -15.57
N TYR A 169 0.75 2.07 -15.13
CA TYR A 169 0.18 1.70 -13.84
C TYR A 169 -1.30 1.37 -13.95
N TYR A 170 -1.76 0.46 -13.09
CA TYR A 170 -3.15 0.02 -12.97
C TYR A 170 -3.57 -0.08 -11.49
N GLY A 171 -4.85 -0.29 -11.26
CA GLY A 171 -5.49 -0.33 -9.95
C GLY A 171 -6.18 0.98 -9.58
N ASN A 172 -7.12 0.90 -8.64
CA ASN A 172 -7.97 2.01 -8.19
C ASN A 172 -7.20 3.22 -7.59
N LEU A 173 -5.92 3.07 -7.26
CA LEU A 173 -5.05 4.16 -6.81
C LEU A 173 -3.75 4.21 -7.61
N CYS A 174 -3.68 3.59 -8.80
CA CYS A 174 -2.46 3.50 -9.61
C CYS A 174 -1.25 2.93 -8.82
N GLN A 175 -1.53 1.97 -7.93
CA GLN A 175 -0.55 1.40 -7.00
C GLN A 175 0.33 0.32 -7.65
N SER A 176 -0.14 -0.29 -8.73
CA SER A 176 0.52 -1.41 -9.39
C SER A 176 1.06 -0.98 -10.75
N ARG A 177 2.23 -1.48 -11.15
CA ARG A 177 2.78 -1.23 -12.49
C ARG A 177 2.25 -2.25 -13.49
N CYS A 178 1.96 -1.81 -14.72
CA CYS A 178 1.66 -2.70 -15.83
C CYS A 178 2.77 -3.73 -16.05
N PRO A 179 2.42 -4.97 -16.48
CA PRO A 179 3.40 -5.96 -16.85
C PRO A 179 4.39 -5.44 -17.89
N VAL A 180 5.67 -5.74 -17.69
CA VAL A 180 6.77 -5.18 -18.50
C VAL A 180 6.79 -5.69 -19.94
N ASN A 181 6.05 -6.78 -20.20
CA ASN A 181 6.01 -7.49 -21.47
C ASN A 181 4.76 -7.17 -22.31
N CYS A 182 3.97 -6.17 -21.92
CA CYS A 182 2.88 -5.67 -22.75
C CYS A 182 3.44 -4.99 -24.01
N SER A 183 2.83 -5.25 -25.17
CA SER A 183 3.13 -4.54 -26.43
C SER A 183 2.63 -3.08 -26.42
N GLY A 184 1.71 -2.77 -25.51
CA GLY A 184 1.11 -1.46 -25.28
C GLY A 184 0.71 -1.27 -23.81
N PRO A 185 -0.25 -0.40 -23.49
CA PRO A 185 -0.72 -0.23 -22.11
C PRO A 185 -1.38 -1.50 -21.56
N CYS A 186 -1.53 -1.56 -20.24
CA CYS A 186 -2.34 -2.58 -19.59
C CYS A 186 -3.70 -2.02 -19.16
N ASP A 187 -4.67 -2.91 -19.01
CA ASP A 187 -5.99 -2.63 -18.49
C ASP A 187 -5.88 -2.07 -17.08
N LEU A 188 -6.59 -0.98 -16.84
CA LEU A 188 -6.41 -0.16 -15.64
C LEU A 188 -7.07 -0.75 -14.39
N GLU A 189 -7.93 -1.76 -14.55
CA GLU A 189 -8.56 -2.47 -13.43
C GLU A 189 -7.82 -3.79 -13.14
N THR A 190 -7.56 -4.58 -14.17
CA THR A 190 -7.06 -5.95 -14.08
C THR A 190 -5.56 -6.09 -14.30
N GLY A 191 -4.91 -5.11 -14.94
CA GLY A 191 -3.50 -5.16 -15.30
C GLY A 191 -3.19 -6.02 -16.54
N GLN A 192 -4.20 -6.46 -17.29
CA GLN A 192 -4.04 -7.28 -18.49
C GLN A 192 -3.56 -6.45 -19.70
N CYS A 193 -2.65 -6.95 -20.54
CA CYS A 193 -2.11 -6.18 -21.66
C CYS A 193 -3.15 -6.01 -22.78
N THR A 194 -3.56 -4.77 -23.07
CA THR A 194 -4.67 -4.51 -24.03
C THR A 194 -4.27 -4.72 -25.48
N ASP A 195 -3.01 -4.43 -25.80
CA ASP A 195 -2.45 -4.53 -27.15
C ASP A 195 -1.75 -5.88 -27.36
N GLY A 196 -2.05 -6.83 -26.49
CA GLY A 196 -1.37 -8.11 -26.41
C GLY A 196 0.08 -7.97 -25.94
N CYS A 197 0.83 -9.01 -26.21
CA CYS A 197 2.18 -9.18 -25.70
C CYS A 197 3.23 -8.81 -26.74
N ILE A 198 4.40 -8.36 -26.28
CA ILE A 198 5.58 -8.29 -27.14
C ILE A 198 5.87 -9.67 -27.74
N ASN A 199 6.51 -9.71 -28.92
CA ASN A 199 6.83 -10.97 -29.60
C ASN A 199 7.53 -11.96 -28.67
N GLY A 200 6.99 -13.18 -28.58
CA GLY A 200 7.54 -14.23 -27.72
C GLY A 200 6.86 -14.35 -26.36
N ARG A 201 5.91 -13.47 -26.01
CA ARG A 201 5.20 -13.45 -24.73
C ARG A 201 3.70 -13.70 -24.91
N PHE A 202 3.06 -14.34 -23.94
CA PHE A 202 1.70 -14.88 -24.03
C PHE A 202 1.00 -14.82 -22.66
N GLY A 203 -0.32 -15.03 -22.66
CA GLY A 203 -1.17 -14.88 -21.48
C GLY A 203 -1.66 -13.45 -21.27
N GLU A 204 -2.66 -13.26 -20.41
CA GLU A 204 -3.34 -11.97 -20.25
C GLU A 204 -2.43 -10.88 -19.66
N THR A 205 -1.40 -11.26 -18.88
CA THR A 205 -0.38 -10.36 -18.33
C THR A 205 0.98 -10.46 -19.02
N CYS A 206 1.10 -11.24 -20.11
CA CYS A 206 2.34 -11.40 -20.87
C CYS A 206 3.55 -11.92 -20.07
N GLU A 207 3.30 -12.61 -18.97
CA GLU A 207 4.33 -13.26 -18.16
C GLU A 207 4.71 -14.66 -18.69
N LEU A 208 3.94 -15.20 -19.64
CA LEU A 208 4.20 -16.53 -20.23
C LEU A 208 5.01 -16.39 -21.52
N ASP A 209 5.79 -17.42 -21.87
CA ASP A 209 6.58 -17.48 -23.11
C ASP A 209 5.84 -18.25 -24.21
N ALA A 210 6.03 -17.85 -25.47
CA ALA A 210 5.46 -18.43 -26.71
C ALA A 210 5.69 -19.92 -26.88
N GLN A 211 6.73 -20.39 -26.22
CA GLN A 211 7.21 -21.74 -26.35
C GLN A 211 6.39 -22.70 -25.49
N CYS A 212 5.51 -22.22 -24.60
CA CYS A 212 4.73 -23.06 -23.69
C CYS A 212 3.22 -23.06 -23.96
N PHE A 213 2.73 -22.36 -25.00
CA PHE A 213 1.31 -22.34 -25.36
C PHE A 213 1.14 -22.33 -26.88
N THR A 214 0.65 -23.45 -27.43
CA THR A 214 -0.15 -23.45 -28.65
C THR A 214 -1.46 -24.17 -28.36
N ASP A 215 -2.56 -23.55 -28.79
CA ASP A 215 -3.96 -23.88 -28.55
C ASP A 215 -4.25 -25.21 -27.81
N SER A 216 -4.64 -25.08 -26.54
CA SER A 216 -5.34 -26.08 -25.72
C SER A 216 -4.62 -27.39 -25.36
N LYS A 217 -3.32 -27.57 -25.63
CA LYS A 217 -2.55 -28.70 -25.08
C LYS A 217 -1.12 -28.32 -24.74
N MET A 218 -0.76 -28.45 -23.45
CA MET A 218 0.61 -28.29 -22.97
C MET A 218 1.47 -29.43 -23.49
N THR A 219 2.39 -29.17 -24.45
CA THR A 219 3.58 -30.01 -24.63
C THR A 219 4.67 -29.30 -25.45
N ASN A 220 5.90 -29.32 -24.90
CA ASN A 220 7.18 -28.86 -25.44
C ASN A 220 7.51 -27.36 -25.34
N CYS A 221 7.91 -26.93 -24.14
CA CYS A 221 8.68 -25.70 -23.95
C CYS A 221 10.11 -25.86 -24.52
N THR A 222 10.63 -24.86 -25.24
CA THR A 222 12.03 -24.87 -25.69
C THR A 222 12.95 -24.73 -24.47
N PRO A 223 13.93 -25.62 -24.30
CA PRO A 223 14.89 -25.51 -23.21
C PRO A 223 15.83 -24.32 -23.41
N GLU A 224 16.04 -23.55 -22.34
CA GLU A 224 17.00 -22.44 -22.31
C GLU A 224 18.16 -22.81 -21.38
N ILE A 225 19.40 -22.51 -21.78
CA ILE A 225 20.58 -22.70 -20.94
C ILE A 225 21.06 -21.32 -20.46
N TYR A 226 21.14 -21.13 -19.16
CA TYR A 226 21.61 -19.88 -18.53
C TYR A 226 23.07 -19.94 -18.15
N GLN A 227 23.59 -21.13 -17.82
CA GLN A 227 24.93 -21.24 -17.26
C GLN A 227 25.58 -22.59 -17.57
N LEU A 228 26.90 -22.55 -17.80
CA LEU A 228 27.78 -23.71 -17.91
C LEU A 228 28.88 -23.58 -16.84
N ASN A 229 29.12 -24.64 -16.06
CA ASN A 229 30.14 -24.64 -15.01
C ASN A 229 30.83 -26.01 -14.90
N PRO A 230 32.18 -26.09 -14.92
CA PRO A 230 33.14 -25.00 -15.16
C PRO A 230 33.21 -24.61 -16.65
N LEU A 231 33.63 -23.37 -16.94
CA LEU A 231 33.83 -22.87 -18.31
C LEU A 231 35.15 -23.34 -18.96
N SER A 232 36.01 -24.04 -18.21
CA SER A 232 37.31 -24.53 -18.68
C SER A 232 37.68 -25.87 -18.04
N GLY A 233 38.54 -26.65 -18.71
CA GLY A 233 38.98 -27.96 -18.24
C GLY A 233 40.25 -28.47 -18.96
N PRO A 234 40.91 -29.52 -18.43
CA PRO A 234 42.10 -30.13 -19.04
C PRO A 234 41.83 -30.69 -20.45
N ARG A 235 42.82 -30.58 -21.35
CA ARG A 235 42.74 -31.09 -22.74
C ARG A 235 42.45 -32.60 -22.84
N GLY A 236 42.74 -33.37 -21.80
CA GLY A 236 42.44 -34.81 -21.74
C GLY A 236 40.97 -35.15 -21.44
N GLY A 237 40.11 -34.16 -21.18
CA GLY A 237 38.70 -34.38 -20.85
C GLY A 237 38.49 -34.85 -19.40
N GLY A 238 37.33 -35.46 -19.13
CA GLY A 238 36.96 -35.97 -17.80
C GLY A 238 36.45 -34.92 -16.81
N THR A 239 36.21 -33.68 -17.25
CA THR A 239 35.62 -32.61 -16.42
C THR A 239 34.11 -32.81 -16.30
N ILE A 240 33.59 -32.82 -15.08
CA ILE A 240 32.14 -32.84 -14.83
C ILE A 240 31.60 -31.45 -15.17
N LEU A 241 30.74 -31.37 -16.18
CA LEU A 241 30.11 -30.14 -16.66
C LEU A 241 28.67 -30.07 -16.14
N THR A 242 28.33 -28.98 -15.46
CA THR A 242 26.97 -28.66 -15.00
C THR A 242 26.35 -27.63 -15.95
N ILE A 243 25.14 -27.91 -16.42
CA ILE A 243 24.36 -27.04 -17.32
C ILE A 243 23.08 -26.62 -16.60
N SER A 244 22.95 -25.33 -16.29
CA SER A 244 21.76 -24.78 -15.62
C SER A 244 20.89 -24.04 -16.62
N GLY A 245 19.57 -24.13 -16.46
CA GLY A 245 18.63 -23.42 -17.33
C GLY A 245 17.18 -23.82 -17.11
N LYS A 246 16.27 -23.36 -17.97
CA LYS A 246 14.81 -23.50 -17.85
C LYS A 246 14.29 -24.50 -18.87
N TYR A 247 13.28 -25.28 -18.47
CA TYR A 247 12.64 -26.31 -19.31
C TYR A 247 13.57 -27.42 -19.87
N ILE A 248 14.81 -27.56 -19.36
CA ILE A 248 15.81 -28.55 -19.79
C ILE A 248 15.31 -30.01 -19.65
N GLY A 249 14.35 -30.27 -18.76
CA GLY A 249 13.69 -31.57 -18.59
C GLY A 249 12.27 -31.68 -19.17
N SER A 250 11.81 -30.70 -19.97
CA SER A 250 10.42 -30.65 -20.47
C SER A 250 10.15 -31.51 -21.70
N VAL A 251 11.18 -32.19 -22.24
CA VAL A 251 11.10 -33.00 -23.46
C VAL A 251 11.05 -34.48 -23.07
N ASN A 252 10.09 -35.23 -23.62
CA ASN A 252 9.95 -36.69 -23.40
C ASN A 252 11.03 -37.54 -24.11
N ASP A 253 12.01 -36.92 -24.76
CA ASP A 253 13.11 -37.57 -25.49
C ASP A 253 14.43 -37.56 -24.70
N SER A 254 15.36 -38.42 -25.11
CA SER A 254 16.69 -38.52 -24.52
C SER A 254 17.54 -37.28 -24.80
N ILE A 255 18.05 -36.64 -23.74
CA ILE A 255 18.91 -35.44 -23.84
C ILE A 255 20.34 -35.85 -24.19
N SER A 256 20.89 -35.28 -25.28
CA SER A 256 22.27 -35.46 -25.69
C SER A 256 23.05 -34.14 -25.64
N ILE A 257 24.22 -34.14 -24.99
CA ILE A 257 25.11 -32.98 -24.90
C ILE A 257 26.39 -33.29 -25.69
N ASP A 258 26.83 -32.33 -26.51
CA ASP A 258 28.00 -32.46 -27.38
C ASP A 258 28.91 -31.24 -27.27
N ILE A 259 30.22 -31.44 -27.05
CA ILE A 259 31.21 -30.36 -26.94
C ILE A 259 32.22 -30.53 -28.08
N SER A 260 32.19 -29.61 -29.04
CA SER A 260 33.06 -29.64 -30.23
C SER A 260 33.01 -30.97 -31.00
N GLY A 261 31.86 -31.64 -31.02
CA GLY A 261 31.64 -32.93 -31.70
C GLY A 261 32.05 -34.17 -30.89
N VAL A 262 32.45 -33.99 -29.62
CA VAL A 262 32.65 -35.10 -28.67
C VAL A 262 31.47 -35.17 -27.70
N ARG A 263 30.72 -36.28 -27.77
CA ARG A 263 29.56 -36.55 -26.92
C ARG A 263 29.94 -36.68 -25.45
N CYS A 264 29.24 -35.94 -24.59
CA CYS A 264 29.33 -36.11 -23.14
C CYS A 264 28.66 -37.41 -22.71
N HIS A 265 29.29 -38.14 -21.78
CA HIS A 265 28.77 -39.40 -21.25
C HIS A 265 28.17 -39.16 -19.86
N ASN A 266 27.20 -39.98 -19.45
CA ASN A 266 26.51 -39.92 -18.14
C ASN A 266 25.73 -38.60 -17.91
N VAL A 267 24.99 -38.14 -18.91
CA VAL A 267 24.12 -36.94 -18.80
C VAL A 267 22.93 -37.22 -17.87
N THR A 268 22.77 -36.41 -16.83
CA THR A 268 21.64 -36.45 -15.89
C THR A 268 20.94 -35.10 -15.82
N VAL A 269 19.61 -35.08 -15.91
CA VAL A 269 18.80 -33.86 -15.67
C VAL A 269 18.61 -33.69 -14.16
N GLY A 270 19.07 -32.56 -13.63
CA GLY A 270 18.86 -32.19 -12.23
C GLY A 270 17.37 -32.10 -11.90
N LYS A 271 16.95 -32.78 -10.85
CA LYS A 271 15.61 -32.67 -10.25
C LYS A 271 15.68 -31.64 -9.12
N PRO A 272 14.54 -31.03 -8.70
CA PRO A 272 14.54 -30.02 -7.66
C PRO A 272 15.42 -30.43 -6.48
N HIS A 273 16.23 -29.48 -6.05
CA HIS A 273 17.18 -29.67 -4.98
C HIS A 273 16.46 -29.51 -3.64
N PHE A 274 16.58 -30.50 -2.77
CA PHE A 274 15.84 -30.53 -1.51
C PHE A 274 16.78 -30.64 -0.33
N ASN A 275 16.69 -29.71 0.60
CA ASN A 275 17.12 -29.97 1.97
C ASN A 275 15.97 -30.69 2.69
N GLY A 276 16.27 -31.68 3.54
CA GLY A 276 15.23 -32.44 4.22
C GLY A 276 14.24 -31.53 4.96
N GLY A 277 12.94 -31.75 4.79
CA GLY A 277 11.86 -30.95 5.36
C GLY A 277 11.35 -29.81 4.48
N ALA A 278 11.97 -29.56 3.32
CA ALA A 278 11.45 -28.67 2.28
C ALA A 278 10.13 -29.20 1.71
N THR A 279 9.21 -28.30 1.35
CA THR A 279 7.93 -28.71 0.74
C THR A 279 8.06 -28.88 -0.77
N PHE A 280 7.41 -29.91 -1.30
CA PHE A 280 7.25 -30.13 -2.73
C PHE A 280 5.77 -30.32 -3.06
N THR A 281 5.38 -29.85 -4.25
CA THR A 281 4.00 -29.96 -4.71
C THR A 281 3.88 -31.08 -5.74
N ILE A 282 2.92 -31.98 -5.52
CA ILE A 282 2.48 -32.97 -6.47
C ILE A 282 1.23 -32.42 -7.15
N ARG A 283 1.21 -32.44 -8.49
CA ARG A 283 0.05 -32.03 -9.29
C ARG A 283 -0.57 -33.25 -9.98
N GLY A 284 -1.88 -33.25 -10.09
CA GLY A 284 -2.67 -34.37 -10.61
C GLY A 284 -4.15 -34.02 -10.61
N GLU A 285 -5.01 -35.04 -10.55
CA GLU A 285 -6.47 -34.91 -10.45
C GLU A 285 -7.01 -35.99 -9.49
N GLY A 286 -8.09 -35.68 -8.79
CA GLY A 286 -8.81 -36.63 -7.92
C GLY A 286 -8.17 -36.85 -6.55
N PHE A 287 -7.38 -35.91 -6.03
CA PHE A 287 -6.75 -36.03 -4.72
C PHE A 287 -7.72 -36.00 -3.54
N TYR A 288 -8.92 -35.46 -3.69
CA TYR A 288 -9.95 -35.56 -2.64
C TYR A 288 -10.44 -36.98 -2.41
N ASN A 289 -10.22 -37.89 -3.38
CA ASN A 289 -10.62 -39.29 -3.28
C ASN A 289 -9.56 -40.20 -2.65
N VAL A 290 -8.38 -39.65 -2.31
CA VAL A 290 -7.29 -40.41 -1.69
C VAL A 290 -7.38 -40.27 -0.18
N GLU A 291 -7.46 -41.40 0.54
CA GLU A 291 -7.67 -41.38 1.99
C GLU A 291 -6.40 -40.92 2.73
N LYS A 292 -5.24 -41.35 2.24
CA LYS A 292 -3.95 -41.10 2.88
C LYS A 292 -2.82 -40.94 1.88
N ILE A 293 -2.21 -39.75 1.91
CA ILE A 293 -0.98 -39.45 1.17
C ILE A 293 0.18 -39.29 2.16
N THR A 294 1.22 -40.12 2.01
CA THR A 294 2.42 -40.08 2.86
C THR A 294 3.69 -40.20 2.05
N VAL A 295 4.77 -39.61 2.57
CA VAL A 295 6.11 -39.76 2.00
C VAL A 295 6.89 -40.73 2.87
N GLU A 296 7.57 -41.68 2.23
CA GLU A 296 8.45 -42.62 2.91
C GLU A 296 9.46 -41.86 3.80
N ARG A 297 9.60 -42.29 5.05
CA ARG A 297 10.50 -41.68 6.04
C ARG A 297 10.09 -40.27 6.49
N VAL A 298 8.83 -39.89 6.32
CA VAL A 298 8.24 -38.67 6.88
C VAL A 298 7.03 -39.06 7.73
N ASP A 299 7.06 -38.76 9.03
CA ASP A 299 6.02 -39.20 9.98
C ASP A 299 4.69 -38.43 9.85
N LYS A 300 4.63 -37.39 9.01
CA LYS A 300 3.43 -36.57 8.77
C LYS A 300 2.81 -36.85 7.40
N HIS A 301 1.48 -36.81 7.37
CA HIS A 301 0.68 -36.81 6.14
C HIS A 301 0.97 -35.56 5.29
N CYS A 302 0.82 -35.69 3.98
CA CYS A 302 0.84 -34.55 3.07
C CYS A 302 -0.44 -33.73 3.19
N ASP A 303 -0.34 -32.43 2.93
CA ASP A 303 -1.45 -31.50 2.95
C ASP A 303 -2.10 -31.44 1.56
N VAL A 304 -3.34 -31.93 1.44
CA VAL A 304 -4.14 -31.77 0.21
C VAL A 304 -4.67 -30.32 0.20
N LEU A 305 -4.20 -29.52 -0.75
CA LEU A 305 -4.62 -28.11 -0.87
C LEU A 305 -5.86 -27.97 -1.75
N GLU A 306 -5.86 -28.71 -2.87
CA GLU A 306 -6.92 -28.71 -3.88
C GLU A 306 -7.06 -30.13 -4.45
N ASP A 307 -8.15 -30.41 -5.19
CA ASP A 307 -8.33 -31.71 -5.86
C ASP A 307 -7.21 -32.03 -6.88
N THR A 308 -6.47 -31.00 -7.29
CA THR A 308 -5.38 -31.08 -8.28
C THR A 308 -3.99 -30.83 -7.68
N SER A 309 -3.89 -30.53 -6.39
CA SER A 309 -2.60 -30.23 -5.77
C SER A 309 -2.45 -30.72 -4.33
N VAL A 310 -1.31 -31.37 -4.07
CA VAL A 310 -0.91 -31.88 -2.77
C VAL A 310 0.47 -31.37 -2.42
N VAL A 311 0.66 -30.91 -1.20
CA VAL A 311 1.95 -30.45 -0.68
C VAL A 311 2.49 -31.44 0.33
N CYS A 312 3.69 -31.94 0.04
CA CYS A 312 4.39 -32.92 0.86
C CYS A 312 5.73 -32.35 1.34
N LYS A 313 6.32 -32.95 2.38
CA LYS A 313 7.68 -32.62 2.82
C LYS A 313 8.68 -33.67 2.39
N THR A 314 9.88 -33.26 2.03
CA THR A 314 10.97 -34.20 1.73
C THR A 314 11.54 -34.82 3.00
N PRO A 315 11.97 -36.09 2.97
CA PRO A 315 12.63 -36.70 4.11
C PRO A 315 14.03 -36.12 4.31
N GLN A 316 14.60 -36.31 5.51
CA GLN A 316 16.01 -35.96 5.74
C GLN A 316 16.92 -36.95 5.01
N ASN A 317 18.00 -36.44 4.40
CA ASN A 317 19.03 -37.31 3.85
C ASN A 317 19.76 -38.06 4.98
N ARG A 318 20.05 -39.35 4.77
CA ARG A 318 20.81 -40.13 5.74
C ARG A 318 22.29 -39.74 5.66
N ARG A 319 22.97 -39.71 6.81
CA ARG A 319 24.43 -39.55 6.85
C ARG A 319 25.08 -40.64 5.99
N ASN A 320 26.02 -40.25 5.13
CA ASN A 320 26.77 -41.12 4.21
C ASN A 320 25.96 -41.72 3.04
N GLN A 321 24.81 -41.15 2.68
CA GLN A 321 24.10 -41.51 1.44
C GLN A 321 24.41 -40.53 0.29
N PRO A 322 24.35 -40.99 -0.98
CA PRO A 322 24.53 -40.12 -2.12
C PRO A 322 23.45 -39.02 -2.16
N ASN A 323 23.80 -37.87 -2.74
CA ASN A 323 22.89 -36.75 -2.88
C ASN A 323 21.64 -37.10 -3.70
N ASN A 324 21.76 -38.00 -4.68
CA ASN A 324 20.62 -38.49 -5.44
C ASN A 324 19.98 -39.69 -4.76
N GLN A 325 18.71 -39.53 -4.38
CA GLN A 325 17.91 -40.56 -3.74
C GLN A 325 16.59 -40.75 -4.46
N THR A 326 16.05 -41.96 -4.43
CA THR A 326 14.65 -42.20 -4.79
C THR A 326 13.84 -42.30 -3.50
N VAL A 327 12.77 -41.51 -3.41
CA VAL A 327 11.82 -41.47 -2.30
C VAL A 327 10.49 -41.97 -2.81
N HIS A 328 9.83 -42.84 -2.05
CA HIS A 328 8.51 -43.34 -2.40
C HIS A 328 7.41 -42.48 -1.78
N VAL A 329 6.42 -42.09 -2.59
CA VAL A 329 5.18 -41.45 -2.13
C VAL A 329 4.05 -42.45 -2.22
N HIS A 330 3.34 -42.64 -1.11
CA HIS A 330 2.24 -43.58 -0.98
C HIS A 330 0.91 -42.81 -1.06
N PHE A 331 0.05 -43.23 -1.98
CA PHE A 331 -1.34 -42.82 -2.15
C PHE A 331 -2.19 -44.06 -1.86
N ASP A 332 -2.63 -44.22 -0.62
CA ASP A 332 -3.25 -45.46 -0.14
C ASP A 332 -2.36 -46.69 -0.44
N ASP A 333 -2.80 -47.58 -1.35
CA ASP A 333 -2.06 -48.78 -1.78
C ASP A 333 -1.10 -48.51 -2.96
N LEU A 334 -1.21 -47.36 -3.63
CA LEU A 334 -0.37 -46.99 -4.76
C LEU A 334 0.94 -46.34 -4.29
N THR A 335 2.08 -46.83 -4.77
CA THR A 335 3.40 -46.28 -4.43
C THR A 335 4.12 -45.76 -5.67
N LEU A 336 4.49 -44.47 -5.66
CA LEU A 336 5.17 -43.81 -6.76
C LEU A 336 6.62 -43.42 -6.39
N PRO A 337 7.62 -43.72 -7.23
CA PRO A 337 9.00 -43.30 -6.99
C PRO A 337 9.23 -41.85 -7.45
N VAL A 338 9.84 -41.05 -6.58
CA VAL A 338 10.24 -39.66 -6.83
C VAL A 338 11.74 -39.55 -6.60
N ASN A 339 12.50 -39.17 -7.61
CA ASN A 339 13.93 -38.93 -7.39
C ASN A 339 14.14 -37.51 -6.87
N VAL A 340 14.95 -37.40 -5.83
CA VAL A 340 15.23 -36.22 -5.02
C VAL A 340 16.74 -36.03 -5.02
N GLU A 341 17.20 -34.82 -5.33
CA GLU A 341 18.61 -34.46 -5.23
C GLU A 341 18.81 -33.60 -3.99
N TYR A 342 19.58 -34.09 -3.03
CA TYR A 342 19.94 -33.36 -1.83
C TYR A 342 21.15 -32.47 -2.09
N VAL A 343 21.08 -31.23 -1.60
CA VAL A 343 22.18 -30.26 -1.67
C VAL A 343 22.71 -29.95 -0.28
N GLU A 344 23.74 -29.13 -0.23
CA GLU A 344 24.27 -28.64 1.04
C GLU A 344 23.28 -27.71 1.72
N ASP A 345 23.16 -27.86 3.04
CA ASP A 345 22.34 -26.98 3.88
C ASP A 345 22.84 -25.52 3.82
N PRO A 346 21.93 -24.53 3.85
CA PRO A 346 22.31 -23.13 3.94
C PRO A 346 23.08 -22.86 5.23
N THR A 347 24.14 -22.07 5.12
CA THR A 347 24.93 -21.60 6.28
C THR A 347 24.76 -20.10 6.45
N PHE A 348 24.75 -19.63 7.69
CA PHE A 348 24.54 -18.22 8.01
C PHE A 348 25.67 -17.67 8.87
N GLU A 349 26.08 -16.44 8.57
CA GLU A 349 27.03 -15.69 9.37
C GLU A 349 26.33 -15.09 10.59
N LYS A 350 26.97 -15.19 11.75
CA LYS A 350 26.48 -14.54 12.97
C LYS A 350 26.75 -13.04 12.94
N PHE A 351 25.88 -12.27 13.58
CA PHE A 351 26.15 -10.84 13.76
C PHE A 351 27.42 -10.64 14.59
N PRO A 352 28.35 -9.77 14.14
CA PRO A 352 29.64 -9.59 14.81
C PRO A 352 29.52 -8.93 16.19
N VAL A 353 28.43 -8.19 16.44
CA VAL A 353 28.06 -7.52 17.70
C VAL A 353 26.52 -7.47 17.82
N VAL A 354 25.99 -6.99 18.95
CA VAL A 354 24.56 -6.65 19.08
C VAL A 354 24.19 -5.64 18.00
N TYR A 355 23.21 -5.97 17.16
CA TYR A 355 22.82 -5.14 16.04
C TYR A 355 21.88 -4.03 16.51
N GLU A 356 22.33 -2.79 16.38
CA GLU A 356 21.61 -1.60 16.83
C GLU A 356 20.53 -1.20 15.82
N TYR A 357 19.26 -1.39 16.19
CA TYR A 357 18.10 -1.22 15.34
C TYR A 357 17.34 0.07 15.63
N ASP A 358 17.13 0.87 14.60
CA ASP A 358 16.49 2.18 14.64
C ASP A 358 14.98 2.16 14.33
N LYS A 359 14.36 0.97 14.22
CA LYS A 359 12.93 0.76 13.95
C LYS A 359 12.45 1.13 12.54
N GLU A 360 13.34 1.55 11.64
CA GLU A 360 12.98 1.92 10.26
C GLU A 360 13.91 1.34 9.18
N SER A 361 15.00 0.68 9.57
CA SER A 361 15.94 0.02 8.64
C SER A 361 15.59 -1.45 8.33
N SER A 362 16.15 -1.97 7.24
CA SER A 362 16.22 -3.41 6.99
C SER A 362 17.51 -3.99 7.59
N ILE A 363 17.46 -5.25 7.98
CA ILE A 363 18.64 -6.02 8.40
C ILE A 363 19.08 -6.96 7.29
N GLN A 364 20.39 -7.22 7.24
CA GLN A 364 21.02 -8.12 6.28
C GLN A 364 21.61 -9.32 6.99
N ILE A 365 21.19 -10.52 6.60
CA ILE A 365 21.70 -11.79 7.10
C ILE A 365 22.51 -12.43 5.98
N LYS A 366 23.83 -12.49 6.16
CA LYS A 366 24.75 -13.09 5.20
C LYS A 366 24.82 -14.60 5.37
N GLY A 367 25.07 -15.31 4.29
CA GLY A 367 25.19 -16.75 4.30
C GLY A 367 25.76 -17.32 3.01
N ARG A 368 25.67 -18.63 2.88
CA ARG A 368 26.02 -19.39 1.67
C ARG A 368 24.99 -20.48 1.43
N ASN A 369 24.82 -20.85 0.17
CA ASN A 369 23.89 -21.89 -0.27
C ASN A 369 22.44 -21.60 0.14
N ILE A 370 22.04 -20.33 0.22
CA ILE A 370 20.71 -19.94 0.70
C ILE A 370 19.65 -20.47 -0.27
N LEU A 371 19.71 -20.12 -1.56
CA LEU A 371 18.73 -20.61 -2.53
C LEU A 371 19.05 -21.97 -3.15
N SER A 372 20.05 -22.69 -2.63
CA SER A 372 20.51 -23.95 -3.23
C SER A 372 19.48 -25.07 -3.12
N GLY A 373 18.63 -25.07 -2.07
CA GLY A 373 17.70 -26.18 -1.79
C GLY A 373 16.41 -25.77 -1.07
N ALA A 374 16.08 -24.47 -1.05
CA ALA A 374 14.85 -23.94 -0.47
C ALA A 374 14.41 -22.68 -1.23
N ARG A 375 13.09 -22.44 -1.28
CA ARG A 375 12.49 -21.28 -1.95
C ARG A 375 12.34 -20.12 -0.95
N LEU A 376 12.16 -18.91 -1.47
CA LEU A 376 11.91 -17.71 -0.65
C LEU A 376 10.79 -17.93 0.38
N GLU A 377 9.69 -18.58 -0.02
CA GLU A 377 8.54 -18.86 0.84
C GLU A 377 8.81 -19.87 1.97
N ASP A 378 9.89 -20.65 1.86
CA ASP A 378 10.28 -21.64 2.88
C ASP A 378 11.07 -20.98 4.04
N TYR A 379 11.49 -19.71 3.88
CA TYR A 379 12.24 -18.95 4.89
C TYR A 379 11.32 -18.18 5.84
N ARG A 380 11.55 -18.34 7.14
CA ARG A 380 10.93 -17.54 8.19
C ARG A 380 12.00 -17.00 9.13
N ILE A 381 12.00 -15.68 9.36
CA ILE A 381 12.96 -15.05 10.27
C ILE A 381 12.20 -14.60 11.50
N HIS A 382 12.46 -15.28 12.61
CA HIS A 382 11.84 -14.99 13.90
C HIS A 382 12.66 -13.92 14.62
N VAL A 383 11.96 -12.94 15.19
CA VAL A 383 12.54 -11.81 15.93
C VAL A 383 11.89 -11.78 17.31
N GLY A 384 12.63 -12.18 18.34
CA GLY A 384 12.06 -12.40 19.67
C GLY A 384 11.11 -13.60 19.73
N LEU A 385 10.23 -13.62 20.71
CA LEU A 385 9.33 -14.75 20.96
C LEU A 385 8.10 -14.79 20.03
N ASP A 386 7.63 -13.63 19.59
CA ASP A 386 6.39 -13.48 18.82
C ASP A 386 6.50 -12.52 17.62
N GLY A 387 7.70 -12.01 17.32
CA GLY A 387 7.95 -11.16 16.15
C GLY A 387 8.46 -11.94 14.95
N SER A 388 8.20 -11.41 13.76
CA SER A 388 8.71 -11.94 12.49
C SER A 388 9.31 -10.82 11.65
N CYS A 389 10.39 -11.10 10.93
CA CYS A 389 11.00 -10.17 9.97
C CYS A 389 10.30 -10.29 8.62
N LEU A 390 9.87 -9.17 8.04
CA LEU A 390 9.26 -9.13 6.71
C LEU A 390 10.35 -9.23 5.63
N LEU A 391 10.39 -10.35 4.90
CA LEU A 391 11.33 -10.58 3.80
C LEU A 391 11.07 -9.60 2.64
N THR A 392 12.14 -9.00 2.12
CA THR A 392 12.06 -8.11 0.95
C THR A 392 12.94 -8.57 -0.20
N ASP A 393 14.08 -9.19 0.10
CA ASP A 393 15.00 -9.68 -0.91
C ASP A 393 15.78 -10.89 -0.39
N ILE A 394 16.06 -11.85 -1.27
CA ILE A 394 16.85 -13.05 -0.98
C ILE A 394 17.66 -13.43 -2.21
N ASP A 395 18.92 -13.77 -2.00
CA ASP A 395 19.82 -14.31 -3.01
C ASP A 395 20.67 -15.43 -2.39
N MET A 396 21.54 -16.07 -3.18
CA MET A 396 22.40 -17.19 -2.80
C MET A 396 23.28 -16.94 -1.55
N GLN A 397 23.54 -15.69 -1.20
CA GLN A 397 24.44 -15.29 -0.10
C GLN A 397 23.86 -14.26 0.87
N LEU A 398 22.66 -13.73 0.62
CA LEU A 398 22.12 -12.61 1.40
C LEU A 398 20.61 -12.73 1.56
N ILE A 399 20.12 -12.48 2.78
CA ILE A 399 18.71 -12.28 3.09
C ILE A 399 18.55 -10.85 3.62
N THR A 400 17.60 -10.09 3.06
CA THR A 400 17.22 -8.76 3.53
C THR A 400 15.79 -8.77 4.04
N CYS A 401 15.57 -8.26 5.26
CA CYS A 401 14.25 -8.22 5.86
C CYS A 401 14.04 -7.03 6.82
N PHE A 402 12.80 -6.64 7.06
CA PHE A 402 12.42 -5.59 8.00
C PHE A 402 11.88 -6.19 9.31
N PRO A 403 12.56 -5.98 10.46
CA PRO A 403 12.04 -6.38 11.76
C PRO A 403 10.78 -5.60 12.14
N PRO A 404 9.97 -6.09 13.11
CA PRO A 404 8.82 -5.35 13.62
C PRO A 404 9.22 -4.00 14.22
N LYS A 405 8.40 -2.96 14.04
CA LYS A 405 8.67 -1.60 14.57
C LYS A 405 8.61 -1.52 16.10
N SER A 406 7.65 -2.24 16.71
CA SER A 406 7.55 -2.39 18.16
C SER A 406 8.41 -3.55 18.63
N VAL A 407 9.07 -3.39 19.79
CA VAL A 407 9.91 -4.44 20.37
C VAL A 407 9.07 -5.69 20.66
N PRO A 408 9.37 -6.85 20.04
CA PRO A 408 8.68 -8.11 20.34
C PRO A 408 8.99 -8.62 21.75
N ARG A 409 8.22 -9.60 22.25
CA ARG A 409 8.46 -10.18 23.57
C ARG A 409 9.83 -10.87 23.63
N THR A 410 10.52 -10.69 24.75
CA THR A 410 11.85 -11.24 25.00
C THR A 410 11.98 -11.78 26.42
N ASN A 411 12.80 -12.82 26.57
CA ASN A 411 13.19 -13.37 27.87
C ASN A 411 14.57 -12.85 28.32
N LYS A 412 15.12 -11.85 27.64
CA LYS A 412 16.38 -11.23 28.02
C LYS A 412 16.21 -10.23 29.17
N THR A 413 17.30 -9.99 29.89
CA THR A 413 17.36 -9.01 30.97
C THR A 413 17.12 -7.59 30.46
N ASP A 414 17.67 -7.27 29.29
CA ASP A 414 17.34 -6.05 28.56
C ASP A 414 16.11 -6.29 27.67
N LEU A 415 15.01 -5.64 28.04
CA LEU A 415 13.72 -5.74 27.35
C LEU A 415 13.73 -5.14 25.94
N ASN A 416 14.76 -4.36 25.59
CA ASN A 416 14.94 -3.83 24.24
C ASN A 416 15.76 -4.74 23.33
N THR A 417 16.31 -5.84 23.86
CA THR A 417 17.13 -6.77 23.09
C THR A 417 16.38 -8.07 22.80
N VAL A 418 16.32 -8.45 21.54
CA VAL A 418 15.64 -9.68 21.07
C VAL A 418 16.59 -10.53 20.23
N HIS A 419 16.38 -11.84 20.21
CA HIS A 419 17.17 -12.75 19.37
C HIS A 419 16.59 -12.82 17.95
N VAL A 420 17.45 -13.09 16.97
CA VAL A 420 17.09 -13.32 15.57
C VAL A 420 17.44 -14.75 15.19
N ILE A 421 16.45 -15.49 14.70
CA ILE A 421 16.58 -16.89 14.28
C ILE A 421 16.05 -17.04 12.85
N VAL A 422 16.86 -17.63 11.97
CA VAL A 422 16.41 -18.06 10.64
C VAL A 422 15.90 -19.50 10.74
N ASP A 423 14.70 -19.73 10.24
CA ASP A 423 14.00 -21.01 10.21
C ASP A 423 13.68 -21.38 8.76
N VAL A 424 14.24 -22.49 8.28
CA VAL A 424 14.06 -22.99 6.90
C VAL A 424 14.07 -24.51 6.89
N GLY A 425 12.99 -25.12 6.42
CA GLY A 425 12.83 -26.58 6.44
C GLY A 425 12.96 -27.15 7.85
N ASN A 426 14.05 -27.91 8.09
CA ASN A 426 14.40 -28.46 9.41
C ASN A 426 15.55 -27.72 10.12
N ILE A 427 16.02 -26.60 9.56
CA ILE A 427 17.16 -25.84 10.05
C ILE A 427 16.67 -24.64 10.85
N LYS A 428 17.17 -24.51 12.08
CA LYS A 428 16.99 -23.32 12.92
C LYS A 428 18.35 -22.74 13.29
N ALA A 429 18.68 -21.61 12.70
CA ALA A 429 19.98 -20.96 12.85
C ALA A 429 19.85 -19.68 13.69
N TYR A 430 20.56 -19.64 14.82
CA TYR A 430 20.69 -18.43 15.63
C TYR A 430 21.70 -17.48 14.99
N ILE A 431 21.25 -16.28 14.61
CA ILE A 431 22.07 -15.29 13.91
C ILE A 431 22.72 -14.33 14.90
N GLY A 432 21.97 -13.85 15.88
CA GLY A 432 22.47 -12.86 16.84
C GLY A 432 21.34 -12.13 17.54
N ASP A 433 21.71 -11.04 18.20
CA ASP A 433 20.79 -10.18 18.96
C ASP A 433 20.59 -8.83 18.29
N LEU A 434 19.35 -8.36 18.30
CA LEU A 434 18.90 -7.08 17.79
C LEU A 434 18.47 -6.20 18.98
N HIS A 435 19.12 -5.04 19.14
CA HIS A 435 18.81 -4.06 20.18
C HIS A 435 17.99 -2.90 19.61
N TYR A 436 16.81 -2.66 20.16
CA TYR A 436 15.91 -1.61 19.73
C TYR A 436 16.24 -0.28 20.40
N LYS A 437 16.62 0.71 19.60
CA LYS A 437 16.88 2.07 20.09
C LYS A 437 15.63 2.71 20.69
N VAL A 438 15.81 3.42 21.81
CA VAL A 438 14.74 4.18 22.48
C VAL A 438 14.84 5.65 22.13
N ASP A 439 13.74 6.23 21.64
CA ASP A 439 13.65 7.66 21.32
C ASP A 439 13.44 8.49 22.59
N ILE A 440 14.54 8.80 23.27
CA ILE A 440 14.60 9.63 24.49
C ILE A 440 13.91 11.00 24.35
N ASN A 441 13.78 11.50 23.12
CA ASN A 441 13.16 12.80 22.82
C ASN A 441 11.67 12.83 23.16
N THR A 442 10.94 11.71 23.03
CA THR A 442 9.51 11.64 23.36
C THR A 442 9.25 11.75 24.87
N LEU A 443 10.10 11.12 25.68
CA LEU A 443 10.00 11.19 27.14
C LEU A 443 10.26 12.61 27.66
N ALA A 444 11.29 13.29 27.12
CA ALA A 444 11.63 14.66 27.50
C ALA A 444 10.52 15.68 27.16
N ILE A 445 9.87 15.53 25.98
CA ILE A 445 8.74 16.37 25.58
C ILE A 445 7.55 16.16 26.53
N THR A 446 7.26 14.91 26.90
CA THR A 446 6.11 14.58 27.77
C THR A 446 6.30 15.12 29.19
N VAL A 447 7.52 15.01 29.74
CA VAL A 447 7.88 15.59 31.04
C VAL A 447 7.85 17.12 31.00
N GLY A 448 8.30 17.73 29.89
CA GLY A 448 8.23 19.18 29.67
C GLY A 448 6.80 19.74 29.67
N ILE A 449 5.86 19.04 29.03
CA ILE A 449 4.44 19.45 29.00
C ILE A 449 3.80 19.37 30.38
N MET A 450 4.05 18.28 31.12
CA MET A 450 3.49 18.09 32.47
C MET A 450 4.00 19.12 33.47
N THR A 451 5.28 19.48 33.40
CA THR A 451 5.87 20.50 34.27
C THR A 451 5.33 21.90 33.96
N ALA A 452 5.16 22.25 32.68
CA ALA A 452 4.58 23.53 32.27
C ALA A 452 3.13 23.69 32.75
N ALA A 453 2.29 22.66 32.57
CA ALA A 453 0.90 22.67 33.02
C ALA A 453 0.77 22.90 34.54
N LEU A 454 1.65 22.28 35.33
CA LEU A 454 1.66 22.43 36.79
C LEU A 454 2.02 23.86 37.21
N ILE A 455 3.01 24.47 36.56
CA ILE A 455 3.40 25.86 36.83
C ILE A 455 2.25 26.82 36.47
N THR A 456 1.59 26.63 35.33
CA THR A 456 0.45 27.46 34.92
C THR A 456 -0.70 27.36 35.92
N ALA A 457 -1.02 26.16 36.42
CA ALA A 457 -2.06 25.97 37.43
C ALA A 457 -1.73 26.70 38.75
N VAL A 458 -0.46 26.65 39.20
CA VAL A 458 -0.02 27.38 40.40
C VAL A 458 -0.14 28.88 40.21
N VAL A 459 0.30 29.42 39.07
CA VAL A 459 0.19 30.86 38.78
C VAL A 459 -1.28 31.31 38.76
N ILE A 460 -2.18 30.55 38.12
CA ILE A 460 -3.62 30.85 38.11
C ILE A 460 -4.18 30.84 39.54
N SER A 461 -3.80 29.86 40.37
CA SER A 461 -4.26 29.78 41.76
C SER A 461 -3.80 30.98 42.59
N VAL A 462 -2.54 31.44 42.43
CA VAL A 462 -2.02 32.63 43.11
C VAL A 462 -2.76 33.88 42.64
N PHE A 463 -2.99 34.02 41.33
CA PHE A 463 -3.73 35.14 40.78
C PHE A 463 -5.18 35.18 41.28
N ALA A 464 -5.85 34.02 41.33
CA ALA A 464 -7.18 33.88 41.90
C ALA A 464 -7.20 34.29 43.37
N VAL A 465 -6.23 33.85 44.18
CA VAL A 465 -6.09 34.26 45.59
C VAL A 465 -5.87 35.76 45.72
N ILE A 466 -5.05 36.38 44.87
CA ILE A 466 -4.84 37.83 44.85
C ILE A 466 -6.13 38.57 44.52
N ILE A 467 -6.88 38.11 43.50
CA ILE A 467 -8.17 38.69 43.11
C ILE A 467 -9.17 38.57 44.25
N ILE A 468 -9.28 37.40 44.89
CA ILE A 468 -10.17 37.16 46.04
C ILE A 468 -9.79 38.07 47.21
N ARG A 469 -8.49 38.18 47.55
CA ARG A 469 -8.02 39.07 48.62
C ARG A 469 -8.30 40.55 48.30
N LYS A 470 -8.08 40.99 47.07
CA LYS A 470 -8.41 42.37 46.64
C LYS A 470 -9.91 42.63 46.69
N LYS A 471 -10.74 41.68 46.24
CA LYS A 471 -12.21 41.80 46.30
C LYS A 471 -12.69 41.84 47.75
N LYS A 472 -12.22 40.94 48.61
CA LYS A 472 -12.52 40.93 50.05
C LYS A 472 -12.12 42.24 50.72
N LYS A 473 -10.94 42.79 50.39
CA LYS A 473 -10.49 44.08 50.93
C LYS A 473 -11.41 45.25 50.51
N ARG A 474 -11.87 45.29 49.25
CA ARG A 474 -12.83 46.30 48.78
C ARG A 474 -14.16 46.21 49.52
N THR A 475 -14.71 45.01 49.69
CA THR A 475 -15.98 44.80 50.41
C THR A 475 -15.88 45.19 51.89
N ILE A 476 -14.75 44.93 52.56
CA ILE A 476 -14.54 45.37 53.94
C ILE A 476 -14.46 46.91 54.04
N GLN A 477 -13.78 47.56 53.09
CA GLN A 477 -13.70 49.03 53.05
C GLN A 477 -15.07 49.68 52.79
N GLU A 478 -15.90 49.10 51.92
CA GLU A 478 -17.28 49.57 51.69
C GLU A 478 -18.13 49.47 52.96
N PHE A 479 -18.00 48.35 53.70
CA PHE A 479 -18.73 48.15 54.96
C PHE A 479 -18.28 49.12 56.08
N GLU A 480 -16.97 49.42 56.18
CA GLU A 480 -16.46 50.41 57.13
C GLU A 480 -16.99 51.83 56.83
N ILE A 481 -17.06 52.21 55.56
CA ILE A 481 -17.63 53.50 55.15
C ILE A 481 -19.11 53.57 55.51
N GLU A 482 -19.88 52.51 55.24
CA GLU A 482 -21.31 52.46 55.57
C GLU A 482 -21.55 52.57 57.09
N LEU A 483 -20.72 51.91 57.91
CA LEU A 483 -20.78 52.01 59.36
C LEU A 483 -20.50 53.44 59.85
N MET A 484 -19.44 54.09 59.34
CA MET A 484 -19.12 55.48 59.69
C MET A 484 -20.25 56.44 59.30
N THR A 485 -20.86 56.24 58.14
CA THR A 485 -21.98 57.07 57.66
C THR A 485 -23.21 56.89 58.56
N ARG A 486 -23.48 55.67 59.02
CA ARG A 486 -24.59 55.36 59.93
C ARG A 486 -24.37 55.92 61.34
N GLU A 487 -23.15 55.87 61.85
CA GLU A 487 -22.80 56.51 63.13
C GLU A 487 -22.99 58.03 63.06
N GLU A 488 -22.63 58.66 61.95
CA GLU A 488 -22.80 60.10 61.75
C GLU A 488 -24.29 60.49 61.70
N MET A 489 -25.13 59.71 61.00
CA MET A 489 -26.58 59.92 61.01
C MET A 489 -27.21 59.75 62.40
N ILE A 490 -26.75 58.79 63.21
CA ILE A 490 -27.21 58.62 64.60
C ILE A 490 -26.81 59.82 65.46
N ARG A 491 -25.57 60.30 65.33
CA ARG A 491 -25.10 61.51 66.04
C ARG A 491 -25.91 62.74 65.67
N GLU A 492 -26.33 62.88 64.42
CA GLU A 492 -27.17 63.99 63.98
C GLU A 492 -28.62 63.88 64.47
N ALA A 493 -29.18 62.67 64.49
CA ALA A 493 -30.52 62.41 65.03
C ALA A 493 -30.60 62.71 66.54
N SER A 494 -29.58 62.31 67.31
CA SER A 494 -29.47 62.67 68.75
C SER A 494 -29.44 64.18 68.95
N ARG A 495 -28.73 64.91 68.09
CA ARG A 495 -28.61 66.37 68.16
C ARG A 495 -29.93 67.10 67.86
N LYS A 496 -30.83 66.48 67.09
CA LYS A 496 -32.18 67.01 66.79
C LYS A 496 -33.23 66.57 67.81
N GLY A 497 -33.06 65.42 68.46
CA GLY A 497 -33.97 64.92 69.51
C GLY A 497 -33.98 65.78 70.77
N ASP A 498 -32.85 66.38 71.15
CA ASP A 498 -32.74 67.26 72.32
C ASP A 498 -33.53 68.58 72.21
N TYR A 499 -34.04 68.92 71.02
CA TYR A 499 -34.87 70.11 70.79
C TYR A 499 -36.38 69.89 70.96
N PHE A 500 -36.83 68.67 71.26
CA PHE A 500 -38.26 68.33 71.31
C PHE A 500 -38.83 68.07 72.72
N PHE A 501 -38.03 68.26 73.78
CA PHE A 501 -38.43 68.04 75.18
C PHE A 501 -38.31 69.27 76.11
N LEU A 502 -38.35 70.49 75.57
CA LEU A 502 -38.44 71.73 76.34
C LEU A 502 -39.71 72.52 76.00
#